data_AF-A0A7Z6SRK6-F1
#
_entry.id   AF-A0A7Z6SRK6-F1
#
_cell.length_a   1.000
_cell.length_b   1.000
_cell.length_c   1.000
_cell.angle_alpha   90.00
_cell.angle_beta   90.00
_cell.angle_gamma   90.00
#
_symmetry.space_group_name_H-M   'P 1'
#
loop_
_entity.id
_entity.type
_entity.pdbx_description
1 polymer ?
#
loop_
_entity_poly.entity_id
_entity_poly.type
_entity_poly.pdbx_seq_one_letter_code
_entity_poly.pdbx_strand_id
1 'polypeptide(L)'
;MLYSLLKKYLFSLDAEIAHEKVCQILRILSSSPFLCNLIDSQWGYQNPKLENEILGLHFPNPLGLAAGFDKNASMIRALIAFGFGYLEA
;
A
#
# COMPACT_ATOMS: atom_id res chain seq x y z
N MET A 1 5.32 -5.22 16.75
CA MET A 1 6.74 -5.37 17.18
C MET A 1 7.73 -5.39 16.00
N LEU A 2 7.41 -6.05 14.88
CA LEU A 2 8.33 -6.05 13.71
C LEU A 2 8.42 -4.68 13.02
N TYR A 3 7.30 -4.01 12.76
CA TYR A 3 7.31 -2.67 12.15
C TYR A 3 8.07 -1.64 13.00
N SER A 4 8.04 -1.74 14.33
CA SER A 4 8.82 -0.84 15.19
C SER A 4 10.33 -1.01 15.04
N LEU A 5 10.81 -2.22 14.70
CA LEU A 5 12.22 -2.44 14.39
C LEU A 5 12.56 -1.90 13.00
N LEU A 6 11.69 -2.18 12.01
CA LEU A 6 11.83 -1.65 10.65
C LEU A 6 11.86 -0.12 10.66
N LYS A 7 10.98 0.52 11.43
CA LYS A 7 10.90 1.97 11.59
C LYS A 7 12.19 2.55 12.17
N LYS A 8 12.78 1.92 13.20
CA LYS A 8 14.07 2.35 13.77
C LYS A 8 15.19 2.31 12.71
N TYR A 9 15.22 1.24 11.92
CA TYR A 9 16.18 1.12 10.82
C TYR A 9 15.94 2.19 9.74
N LEU A 10 14.72 2.31 9.23
CA LEU A 10 14.39 3.30 8.18
C LEU A 10 14.66 4.74 8.65
N PHE A 11 14.38 5.07 9.91
CA PHE A 11 14.58 6.42 10.45
C PHE A 11 16.04 6.74 10.75
N SER A 12 16.94 5.75 10.68
CA SER A 12 18.39 6.00 10.74
C SER A 12 19.00 6.35 9.37
N LEU A 13 18.23 6.20 8.28
CA LEU A 13 18.64 6.54 6.92
C LEU A 13 18.16 7.93 6.53
N ASP A 14 18.74 8.49 5.46
CA ASP A 14 18.11 9.62 4.77
C ASP A 14 16.70 9.25 4.30
N ALA A 15 15.77 10.21 4.38
CA ALA A 15 14.36 9.96 4.12
C ALA A 15 14.09 9.49 2.68
N GLU A 16 14.80 10.04 1.69
CA GLU A 16 14.62 9.63 0.30
C GLU A 16 15.21 8.23 0.08
N ILE A 17 16.37 7.93 0.66
CA ILE A 17 16.97 6.59 0.61
C ILE A 17 16.04 5.54 1.25
N ALA A 18 15.43 5.87 2.39
CA ALA A 18 14.46 5.00 3.04
C ALA A 18 13.23 4.77 2.15
N HIS A 19 12.70 5.83 1.54
CA HIS A 19 11.57 5.76 0.62
C HIS A 19 11.90 4.91 -0.62
N GLU A 20 13.04 5.14 -1.27
CA GLU A 20 13.48 4.37 -2.44
C GLU A 20 13.60 2.87 -2.12
N LYS A 21 14.15 2.51 -0.95
CA LYS A 21 14.23 1.11 -0.51
C LYS A 21 12.85 0.49 -0.34
N VAL A 22 11.90 1.22 0.25
CA VAL A 22 10.50 0.76 0.39
C VAL A 22 9.87 0.58 -0.99
N CYS A 23 10.04 1.54 -1.90
CA CYS A 23 9.55 1.47 -3.27
C CYS A 23 10.11 0.27 -4.04
N GLN A 24 11.41 -0.02 -3.91
CA GLN A 24 12.02 -1.21 -4.52
C GLN A 24 11.38 -2.50 -4.03
N ILE A 25 11.18 -2.63 -2.71
CA ILE A 25 10.52 -3.82 -2.13
C ILE A 25 9.08 -3.94 -2.65
N LEU A 26 8.32 -2.85 -2.66
CA LEU A 26 6.93 -2.85 -3.11
C LEU A 26 6.78 -3.19 -4.60
N ARG A 27 7.74 -2.75 -5.45
CA ARG A 27 7.80 -3.15 -6.87
C ARG A 27 8.05 -4.66 -7.01
N ILE A 28 8.98 -5.21 -6.23
CA ILE A 28 9.24 -6.66 -6.22
C ILE A 28 7.99 -7.42 -5.77
N LEU A 29 7.32 -6.99 -4.71
CA LEU A 29 6.09 -7.61 -4.23
C LEU A 29 4.98 -7.55 -5.28
N SER A 30 4.83 -6.41 -5.96
CA SER A 30 3.82 -6.21 -7.02
C SER A 30 4.00 -7.16 -8.21
N SER A 31 5.21 -7.68 -8.44
CA SER A 31 5.49 -8.63 -9.52
C SER A 31 4.85 -10.01 -9.29
N SER A 32 4.50 -10.36 -8.05
CA SER A 32 3.92 -11.66 -7.69
C SER A 32 2.50 -11.52 -7.12
N PRO A 33 1.46 -11.97 -7.84
CA PRO A 33 0.09 -12.01 -7.33
C PRO A 33 -0.03 -12.81 -6.03
N PHE A 34 0.73 -13.91 -5.89
CA PHE A 34 0.71 -14.74 -4.69
C PHE A 34 1.18 -13.98 -3.45
N LEU A 35 2.26 -13.22 -3.57
CA LEU A 35 2.76 -12.41 -2.45
C LEU A 35 1.78 -11.29 -2.09
N CYS A 36 1.15 -10.65 -3.09
CA CYS A 36 0.12 -9.65 -2.84
C CYS A 36 -1.09 -10.25 -2.13
N ASN A 37 -1.55 -11.44 -2.50
CA ASN A 37 -2.65 -12.12 -1.81
C ASN A 37 -2.31 -12.50 -0.36
N LEU A 38 -1.05 -12.82 -0.09
CA LEU A 38 -0.58 -13.10 1.27
C LEU A 38 -0.52 -11.82 2.13
N ILE A 39 -0.19 -10.68 1.53
CA ILE A 39 -0.24 -9.37 2.18
C ILE A 39 -1.71 -9.01 2.48
N ASP A 40 -2.59 -9.16 1.50
CA ASP A 40 -4.02 -8.86 1.63
C ASP A 40 -4.71 -9.75 2.68
N SER A 41 -4.38 -11.04 2.76
CA SER A 41 -4.96 -11.90 3.80
C SER A 41 -4.53 -11.53 5.22
N GLN A 42 -3.38 -10.86 5.37
CA GLN A 42 -2.83 -10.46 6.67
C GLN A 42 -3.19 -9.03 7.07
N TRP A 43 -3.31 -8.11 6.10
CA TRP A 43 -3.51 -6.67 6.34
C TRP A 43 -4.76 -6.08 5.68
N GLY A 44 -5.35 -6.77 4.70
CA GLY A 44 -6.62 -6.39 4.09
C GLY A 44 -7.77 -6.46 5.09
N TYR A 45 -8.72 -5.53 4.96
CA TYR A 45 -9.93 -5.49 5.76
C TYR A 45 -11.12 -5.10 4.88
N GLN A 46 -12.18 -5.90 4.94
CA GLN A 46 -13.41 -5.68 4.19
C GLN A 46 -14.60 -5.66 5.14
N ASN A 47 -15.47 -4.67 4.96
CA ASN A 47 -16.71 -4.56 5.71
C ASN A 47 -17.72 -3.78 4.86
N PRO A 48 -18.92 -4.33 4.57
CA PRO A 48 -19.93 -3.64 3.77
C PRO A 48 -20.34 -2.26 4.29
N LYS A 49 -20.12 -1.99 5.59
CA LYS A 49 -20.36 -0.66 6.19
C LYS A 49 -19.37 0.42 5.74
N LEU A 50 -18.24 0.03 5.15
CA LEU A 50 -17.23 0.95 4.64
C LEU A 50 -17.39 1.20 3.13
N GLU A 51 -18.14 0.35 2.44
CA GLU A 51 -18.35 0.45 0.99
C GLU A 51 -19.21 1.66 0.63
N ASN A 52 -18.86 2.33 -0.48
CA ASN A 52 -19.65 3.45 -0.98
C ASN A 52 -19.50 3.61 -2.51
N GLU A 53 -20.51 4.19 -3.14
CA GLU A 53 -20.44 4.62 -4.54
C GLU A 53 -20.32 6.15 -4.61
N ILE A 54 -19.26 6.64 -5.22
CA ILE A 54 -18.99 8.07 -5.33
C ILE A 54 -18.61 8.36 -6.79
N LEU A 55 -19.32 9.29 -7.42
CA LEU A 55 -19.10 9.66 -8.83
C LEU A 55 -19.18 8.46 -9.80
N GLY A 56 -20.03 7.47 -9.49
CA GLY A 56 -20.17 6.25 -10.30
C GLY A 56 -19.06 5.22 -10.14
N LEU A 57 -18.14 5.42 -9.19
CA LEU A 57 -17.08 4.47 -8.83
C LEU A 57 -17.39 3.80 -7.50
N HIS A 58 -17.16 2.49 -7.42
CA HIS A 58 -17.27 1.73 -6.19
C HIS A 58 -15.96 1.80 -5.39
N PHE A 59 -16.05 2.28 -4.15
CA PHE A 59 -14.95 2.30 -3.20
C PHE A 59 -15.23 1.26 -2.10
N PRO A 60 -14.38 0.23 -1.94
CA PRO A 60 -14.61 -0.81 -0.94
C PRO A 60 -14.42 -0.32 0.50
N ASN A 61 -13.69 0.78 0.66
CA ASN A 61 -13.57 1.55 1.90
C ASN A 61 -13.15 3.00 1.58
N PRO A 62 -13.35 3.96 2.51
CA PRO A 62 -13.09 5.37 2.24
C PRO A 62 -11.63 5.79 2.46
N LEU A 63 -10.71 4.87 2.77
CA LEU A 63 -9.31 5.18 3.06
C LEU A 63 -8.45 5.05 1.79
N GLY A 64 -7.91 6.18 1.33
CA GLY A 64 -7.00 6.23 0.19
C GLY A 64 -5.54 6.48 0.55
N LEU A 65 -4.65 6.07 -0.35
CA LEU A 65 -3.26 6.53 -0.34
C LEU A 65 -3.13 7.78 -1.22
N ALA A 66 -2.60 8.85 -0.64
CA ALA A 66 -2.44 10.13 -1.32
C ALA A 66 -1.34 10.10 -2.41
N ALA A 67 -1.42 11.04 -3.35
CA ALA A 67 -0.42 11.24 -4.39
C ALA A 67 0.98 11.50 -3.84
N GLY A 68 1.96 11.27 -4.69
CA GLY A 68 3.37 11.48 -4.38
C GLY A 68 4.04 10.29 -3.70
N PHE A 69 3.28 9.28 -3.23
CA PHE A 69 3.86 8.02 -2.76
C PHE A 69 4.29 7.12 -3.94
N ASP A 70 3.37 6.75 -4.85
CA ASP A 70 3.69 6.00 -6.07
C ASP A 70 3.65 6.89 -7.32
N LYS A 71 4.63 7.80 -7.43
CA LYS A 71 4.72 8.78 -8.53
C LYS A 71 4.72 8.20 -9.95
N ASN A 72 4.94 6.88 -10.10
CA ASN A 72 5.13 6.23 -11.39
C ASN A 72 4.18 5.04 -11.61
N ALA A 73 3.14 4.88 -10.79
CA ALA A 73 2.19 3.76 -10.87
C ALA A 73 2.89 2.37 -10.90
N SER A 74 4.01 2.25 -10.21
CA SER A 74 4.93 1.11 -10.30
C SER A 74 4.70 0.03 -9.23
N MET A 75 3.88 0.32 -8.23
CA MET A 75 3.67 -0.53 -7.05
C MET A 75 2.21 -0.60 -6.58
N ILE A 76 1.26 -0.22 -7.45
CA ILE A 76 -0.18 -0.22 -7.19
C ILE A 76 -0.66 -1.55 -6.58
N ARG A 77 -0.26 -2.70 -7.13
CA ARG A 77 -0.76 -4.00 -6.67
C ARG A 77 -0.37 -4.31 -5.23
N ALA A 78 0.89 -4.10 -4.87
CA ALA A 78 1.34 -4.30 -3.49
C ALA A 78 0.69 -3.28 -2.54
N LEU A 79 0.49 -2.04 -2.98
CA LEU A 79 -0.14 -1.01 -2.17
C LEU A 79 -1.62 -1.31 -1.88
N ILE A 80 -2.41 -1.72 -2.88
CA ILE A 80 -3.80 -2.15 -2.68
C ILE A 80 -3.89 -3.29 -1.67
N ALA A 81 -2.95 -4.24 -1.71
CA ALA A 81 -2.94 -5.38 -0.78
C ALA A 81 -2.75 -4.98 0.71
N PHE A 82 -2.33 -3.75 1.01
CA PHE A 82 -2.32 -3.24 2.39
C PHE A 82 -3.70 -2.72 2.86
N GLY A 83 -4.75 -2.85 2.05
CA GLY A 83 -6.14 -2.57 2.42
C GLY A 83 -6.68 -1.20 2.03
N PHE A 84 -5.94 -0.41 1.25
CA PHE A 84 -6.46 0.87 0.76
C PHE A 84 -7.64 0.66 -0.20
N GLY A 85 -8.70 1.44 -0.03
CA GLY A 85 -9.86 1.41 -0.92
C GLY A 85 -9.60 2.07 -2.26
N TYR A 86 -8.64 2.99 -2.32
CA TYR A 86 -8.18 3.61 -3.56
C TYR A 86 -6.75 4.15 -3.42
N LEU A 87 -6.09 4.41 -4.54
CA LEU A 87 -4.76 5.03 -4.59
C LEU A 87 -4.80 6.22 -5.56
N GLU A 88 -4.08 7.28 -5.24
CA GLU A 88 -3.78 8.38 -6.15
C GLU A 88 -2.29 8.29 -6.53
N ALA A 89 -2.00 8.11 -7.81
CA ALA A 89 -0.65 7.92 -8.36
C ALA A 89 -0.16 9.18 -9.09
#